data_AF-A0A843J9S6-F1
#
_entry.id   AF-A0A843J9S6-F1
#
_cell.length_a   1.000
_cell.length_b   1.000
_cell.length_c   1.000
_cell.angle_alpha   90.00
_cell.angle_beta   90.00
_cell.angle_gamma   90.00
#
_symmetry.space_group_name_H-M   'P 1'
#
loop_
_entity.id
_entity.type
_entity.pdbx_description
1 polymer ?
#
loop_
_entity_poly.entity_id
_entity_poly.type
_entity_poly.pdbx_seq_one_letter_code
_entity_poly.pdbx_strand_id
1 'polypeptide(L)'
;MSVDNTRFNLAWLSIILFIAAAVIFGIVFNMPLMACVGIFFLGTGAVTAVLGAIVGKTDTMLIGGGAALAVVGLVLVVMNYSAINPVLLIAAIVLVAAIAGIIAVIAKSKSA
;
A
#
# COMPACT_ATOMS: atom_id res chain seq x y z
N MET A 1 -24.33 4.75 6.84
CA MET A 1 -23.73 3.71 7.71
C MET A 1 -23.13 2.52 6.95
N SER A 2 -23.68 2.04 5.81
CA SER A 2 -23.08 0.90 5.09
C SER A 2 -21.79 1.22 4.31
N VAL A 3 -21.65 2.46 3.83
CA VAL A 3 -20.49 2.92 3.04
C VAL A 3 -19.22 3.02 3.91
N ASP A 4 -19.34 3.42 5.18
CA ASP A 4 -18.20 3.53 6.09
C ASP A 4 -17.62 2.16 6.46
N ASN A 5 -18.48 1.16 6.70
CA ASN A 5 -18.06 -0.22 6.96
C ASN A 5 -17.33 -0.85 5.75
N THR A 6 -17.76 -0.54 4.53
CA THR A 6 -17.11 -1.06 3.31
C THR A 6 -15.69 -0.50 3.15
N ARG A 7 -15.51 0.79 3.43
CA ARG A 7 -14.20 1.48 3.36
C ARG A 7 -13.24 1.01 4.44
N PHE A 8 -13.76 0.87 5.67
CA PHE A 8 -13.00 0.31 6.79
C PHE A 8 -12.53 -1.11 6.47
N ASN A 9 -13.42 -1.96 5.95
CA ASN A 9 -13.08 -3.33 5.56
C ASN A 9 -12.04 -3.38 4.42
N LEU A 10 -12.10 -2.47 3.44
CA LEU A 10 -11.10 -2.38 2.36
C LEU A 10 -9.73 -1.92 2.87
N ALA A 11 -9.70 -0.97 3.80
CA ALA A 11 -8.46 -0.53 4.44
C ALA A 11 -7.82 -1.68 5.24
N TRP A 12 -8.60 -2.41 6.05
CA TRP A 12 -8.11 -3.58 6.78
C TRP A 12 -7.66 -4.71 5.85
N LEU A 13 -8.39 -4.96 4.77
CA LEU A 13 -8.00 -5.93 3.76
C LEU A 13 -6.63 -5.57 3.15
N SER A 14 -6.40 -4.28 2.86
CA SER A 14 -5.10 -3.83 2.34
C SER A 14 -3.95 -4.07 3.32
N ILE A 15 -4.18 -3.83 4.62
CA ILE A 15 -3.18 -4.09 5.67
C ILE A 15 -2.84 -5.58 5.70
N ILE A 16 -3.84 -6.46 5.72
CA ILE A 16 -3.62 -7.91 5.73
C ILE A 16 -2.87 -8.37 4.47
N LEU A 17 -3.24 -7.85 3.30
CA LEU A 17 -2.57 -8.19 2.03
C LEU A 17 -1.12 -7.74 2.00
N PHE A 18 -0.82 -6.53 2.48
CA PHE A 18 0.56 -6.02 2.50
C PHE A 18 1.42 -6.66 3.59
N ILE A 19 0.83 -7.09 4.71
CA ILE A 19 1.53 -7.94 5.69
C ILE A 19 1.89 -9.29 5.04
N ALA A 20 0.93 -9.94 4.38
CA ALA A 20 1.18 -11.21 3.69
C ALA A 20 2.26 -11.06 2.61
N ALA A 21 2.20 -10.00 1.81
CA ALA A 21 3.22 -9.71 0.81
C ALA A 21 4.60 -9.49 1.44
N ALA A 22 4.71 -8.66 2.48
CA ALA A 22 5.96 -8.41 3.19
C ALA A 22 6.56 -9.69 3.81
N VAL A 23 5.72 -10.56 4.35
CA VAL A 23 6.13 -11.87 4.89
C VAL A 23 6.64 -12.79 3.76
N ILE A 24 5.95 -12.85 2.63
CA ILE A 24 6.38 -13.65 1.47
C ILE A 24 7.73 -13.13 0.95
N PHE A 25 7.87 -11.82 0.73
CA PHE A 25 9.13 -11.22 0.27
C PHE A 25 10.27 -11.44 1.27
N GLY A 26 10.01 -11.34 2.58
CA GLY A 26 11.02 -11.55 3.61
C GLY A 26 11.44 -13.01 3.78
N ILE A 27 10.47 -13.93 3.91
CA ILE A 27 10.75 -15.34 4.24
C ILE A 27 11.08 -16.16 2.99
N VAL A 28 10.27 -16.03 1.94
CA VAL A 28 10.38 -16.89 0.75
C VAL A 28 11.49 -16.39 -0.17
N PHE A 29 11.61 -15.06 -0.31
CA PHE A 29 12.56 -14.43 -1.22
C PHE A 29 13.77 -13.81 -0.52
N ASN A 30 13.89 -14.00 0.80
CA ASN A 30 15.02 -13.56 1.62
C ASN A 30 15.34 -12.06 1.49
N MET A 31 14.29 -11.25 1.30
CA MET A 31 14.43 -9.81 1.19
C MET A 31 14.71 -9.18 2.57
N PRO A 32 15.57 -8.15 2.67
CA PRO A 32 15.88 -7.50 3.93
C PRO A 32 14.61 -7.00 4.65
N LEU A 33 14.52 -7.22 5.96
CA LEU A 33 13.34 -6.84 6.76
C LEU A 33 12.96 -5.36 6.56
N MET A 34 13.94 -4.47 6.51
CA MET A 34 13.71 -3.03 6.29
C MET A 34 13.09 -2.72 4.93
N ALA A 35 13.42 -3.49 3.89
CA ALA A 35 12.80 -3.38 2.58
C ALA A 35 11.34 -3.89 2.59
N CYS A 36 11.07 -4.99 3.31
CA CYS A 36 9.71 -5.51 3.48
C CYS A 36 8.81 -4.53 4.24
N VAL A 37 9.34 -3.90 5.30
CA VAL A 37 8.66 -2.83 6.03
C VAL A 37 8.42 -1.62 5.12
N GLY A 38 9.39 -1.29 4.26
CA GLY A 38 9.25 -0.26 3.25
C GLY A 38 8.12 -0.54 2.25
N ILE A 39 8.03 -1.76 1.71
CA ILE A 39 6.96 -2.20 0.82
C ILE A 39 5.59 -2.15 1.52
N PHE A 40 5.53 -2.54 2.79
CA PHE A 40 4.31 -2.45 3.58
C PHE A 40 3.81 -0.99 3.70
N PHE A 41 4.70 -0.07 4.08
CA PHE A 41 4.36 1.36 4.19
C PHE A 41 4.04 2.00 2.84
N LEU A 42 4.77 1.61 1.79
CA LEU A 42 4.49 2.03 0.42
C LEU A 42 3.09 1.60 -0.01
N GLY A 43 2.76 0.32 0.21
CA GLY A 43 1.49 -0.28 -0.16
C GLY A 43 0.30 0.29 0.60
N THR A 44 0.38 0.29 1.92
CA THR A 44 -0.68 0.84 2.79
C THR A 44 -0.85 2.34 2.54
N GLY A 45 0.24 3.10 2.43
CA GLY A 45 0.20 4.54 2.15
C GLY A 45 -0.45 4.87 0.81
N ALA A 46 -0.11 4.11 -0.24
CA ALA A 46 -0.72 4.26 -1.56
C ALA A 46 -2.23 3.98 -1.53
N VAL A 47 -2.67 2.91 -0.86
CA VAL A 47 -4.09 2.59 -0.72
C VAL A 47 -4.83 3.65 0.07
N THR A 48 -4.26 4.14 1.18
CA THR A 48 -4.87 5.20 2.00
C THR A 48 -5.00 6.50 1.21
N ALA A 49 -3.98 6.88 0.43
CA ALA A 49 -4.03 8.06 -0.43
C ALA A 49 -5.11 7.93 -1.52
N VAL A 50 -5.19 6.77 -2.16
CA VAL A 50 -6.19 6.45 -3.21
C VAL A 50 -7.61 6.48 -2.65
N LEU A 51 -7.85 5.84 -1.50
CA LEU A 51 -9.15 5.88 -0.83
C LEU A 51 -9.52 7.31 -0.42
N GLY A 52 -8.58 8.08 0.13
CA GLY A 52 -8.79 9.50 0.45
C GLY A 52 -9.16 10.34 -0.77
N ALA A 53 -8.50 10.12 -1.91
CA ALA A 53 -8.77 10.85 -3.15
C ALA A 53 -10.16 10.53 -3.74
N ILE A 54 -10.62 9.27 -3.65
CA ILE A 54 -11.92 8.85 -4.19
C ILE A 54 -13.09 9.29 -3.32
N VAL A 55 -12.90 9.36 -2.00
CA VAL A 55 -13.99 9.63 -1.04
C VAL A 55 -14.42 11.10 -1.05
N GLY A 56 -13.68 12.00 -1.71
CA GLY A 56 -14.22 13.29 -2.15
C GLY A 56 -14.51 14.31 -1.04
N LYS A 57 -14.08 14.05 0.20
CA LYS A 57 -13.78 15.14 1.13
C LYS A 57 -12.30 15.37 1.02
N THR A 58 -11.89 16.59 0.69
CA THR A 58 -10.52 17.09 0.77
C THR A 58 -10.04 17.09 2.23
N ASP A 59 -10.17 15.97 2.94
CA ASP A 59 -9.45 15.65 4.16
C ASP A 59 -8.01 15.40 3.74
N THR A 60 -7.33 16.52 3.45
CA THR A 60 -5.90 16.61 3.14
C THR A 60 -5.05 15.90 4.18
N MET A 61 -5.56 15.68 5.39
CA MET A 61 -4.94 14.85 6.41
C MET A 61 -4.85 13.36 6.04
N LEU A 62 -5.89 12.78 5.43
CA LEU A 62 -5.91 11.35 5.04
C LEU A 62 -5.08 11.10 3.79
N ILE A 63 -5.22 11.99 2.78
CA ILE A 63 -4.42 11.95 1.56
C ILE A 63 -2.94 12.25 1.86
N GLY A 64 -2.68 13.30 2.64
CA GLY A 64 -1.33 13.70 3.04
C GLY A 64 -0.67 12.71 3.98
N GLY A 65 -1.41 12.12 4.91
CA GLY A 65 -0.94 11.06 5.80
C GLY A 65 -0.60 9.78 5.02
N GLY A 66 -1.45 9.36 4.09
CA GLY A 66 -1.18 8.23 3.20
C GLY A 66 0.03 8.47 2.29
N ALA A 67 0.14 9.66 1.70
CA ALA A 67 1.28 10.05 0.88
C ALA A 67 2.58 10.10 1.68
N ALA A 68 2.57 10.65 2.90
CA ALA A 68 3.73 10.67 3.78
C ALA A 68 4.19 9.26 4.15
N LEU A 69 3.24 8.36 4.45
CA LEU A 69 3.54 6.95 4.72
C LEU A 69 4.17 6.26 3.50
N ALA A 70 3.65 6.54 2.30
CA ALA A 70 4.19 6.01 1.06
C ALA A 70 5.62 6.53 0.80
N VAL A 71 5.89 7.81 1.10
CA VAL A 71 7.24 8.39 1.00
C VAL A 71 8.19 7.73 1.98
N VAL A 72 7.80 7.52 3.24
CA VAL A 72 8.61 6.79 4.22
C VAL A 72 8.90 5.37 3.74
N GLY A 73 7.88 4.68 3.21
CA GLY A 73 8.04 3.35 2.62
C GLY A 73 9.03 3.34 1.46
N LEU A 74 8.92 4.30 0.55
CA LEU A 74 9.84 4.46 -0.57
C LEU A 74 11.27 4.70 -0.10
N VAL A 75 11.49 5.57 0.88
CA VAL A 75 12.83 5.84 1.43
C VAL A 75 13.45 4.55 1.99
N LEU A 76 12.69 3.78 2.76
CA LEU A 76 13.17 2.50 3.31
C LEU A 76 13.54 1.50 2.22
N VAL A 77 12.77 1.43 1.14
CA VAL A 77 13.08 0.58 -0.01
C VAL A 77 14.35 1.05 -0.73
N VAL A 78 14.49 2.35 -0.98
CA VAL A 78 15.65 2.95 -1.67
C VAL A 78 16.93 2.77 -0.85
N MET A 79 16.87 2.98 0.47
CA MET A 79 18.02 2.77 1.36
C MET A 79 18.52 1.32 1.38
N ASN A 80 17.67 0.36 0.99
CA ASN A 80 18.01 -1.05 0.91
C ASN A 80 18.18 -1.56 -0.53
N TYR A 81 18.16 -0.67 -1.53
CA TYR A 81 18.17 -1.03 -2.96
C TYR A 81 19.34 -1.95 -3.33
N SER A 82 20.54 -1.70 -2.78
CA SER A 82 21.73 -2.52 -3.05
C SER A 82 21.66 -3.95 -2.51
N ALA A 83 20.76 -4.21 -1.55
CA ALA A 83 20.56 -5.52 -0.94
C ALA A 83 19.32 -6.25 -1.50
N ILE A 84 18.61 -5.63 -2.44
CA ILE A 84 17.37 -6.15 -3.02
C ILE A 84 17.64 -6.61 -4.46
N ASN A 85 17.13 -7.80 -4.81
CA ASN A 85 17.09 -8.20 -6.22
C ASN A 85 16.14 -7.25 -7.00
N PRO A 86 16.60 -6.58 -8.07
CA PRO A 86 15.78 -5.60 -8.81
C PRO A 86 14.51 -6.21 -9.41
N VAL A 87 14.50 -7.49 -9.74
CA VAL A 87 13.29 -8.19 -10.23
C VAL A 87 12.24 -8.29 -9.12
N LEU A 88 12.66 -8.62 -7.89
CA LEU A 88 11.75 -8.68 -6.73
C LEU A 88 11.21 -7.31 -6.37
N LEU A 89 12.04 -6.26 -6.51
CA LEU A 89 11.62 -4.89 -6.29
C LEU A 89 10.53 -4.46 -7.27
N ILE A 90 10.73 -4.72 -8.56
CA ILE A 90 9.74 -4.41 -9.60
C ILE A 90 8.44 -5.19 -9.32
N ALA A 91 8.54 -6.49 -8.98
CA ALA A 91 7.38 -7.30 -8.64
C ALA A 91 6.61 -6.74 -7.43
N ALA A 92 7.30 -6.27 -6.39
CA ALA A 92 6.68 -5.64 -5.24
C ALA A 92 5.98 -4.33 -5.59
N ILE A 93 6.59 -3.46 -6.41
CA ILE A 93 5.99 -2.20 -6.87
C ILE A 93 4.76 -2.47 -7.73
N VAL A 94 4.84 -3.42 -8.65
CA VAL A 94 3.70 -3.82 -9.49
C VAL A 94 2.56 -4.37 -8.63
N LEU A 95 2.87 -5.18 -7.61
CA LEU A 95 1.89 -5.70 -6.67
C LEU A 95 1.20 -4.59 -5.86
N VAL A 96 1.97 -3.61 -5.37
CA VAL A 96 1.43 -2.42 -4.69
C VAL A 96 0.48 -1.65 -5.61
N ALA A 97 0.91 -1.36 -6.84
CA ALA A 97 0.08 -0.64 -7.81
C ALA A 97 -1.18 -1.42 -8.19
N ALA A 98 -1.07 -2.74 -8.37
CA ALA A 98 -2.21 -3.62 -8.69
C ALA A 98 -3.24 -3.64 -7.56
N ILE A 99 -2.80 -3.83 -6.31
CA ILE A 99 -3.69 -3.84 -5.14
C ILE A 99 -4.36 -2.47 -4.97
N ALA A 100 -3.60 -1.38 -5.07
CA ALA A 100 -4.15 -0.03 -4.99
C ALA A 100 -5.17 0.23 -6.10
N GLY A 101 -4.89 -0.20 -7.33
CA GLY A 101 -5.82 -0.10 -8.46
C GLY A 101 -7.11 -0.91 -8.26
N ILE A 102 -7.02 -2.16 -7.79
CA ILE A 102 -8.19 -2.99 -7.50
C ILE A 102 -9.05 -2.35 -6.42
N ILE A 103 -8.44 -1.86 -5.34
CA ILE A 103 -9.17 -1.19 -4.25
C ILE A 103 -9.81 0.12 -4.76
N ALA A 104 -9.13 0.88 -5.63
CA ALA A 104 -9.69 2.06 -6.27
C ALA A 104 -10.98 1.74 -7.06
N VAL A 105 -10.93 0.69 -7.88
CA VAL A 105 -12.07 0.25 -8.71
C VAL A 105 -13.25 -0.19 -7.83
N ILE A 106 -12.98 -0.96 -6.77
CA ILE A 106 -14.03 -1.41 -5.83
C ILE A 106 -14.63 -0.22 -5.08
N ALA A 107 -13.79 0.70 -4.59
CA ALA A 107 -14.25 1.88 -3.86
C ALA A 107 -15.10 2.81 -4.74
N LYS A 108 -14.72 3.00 -6.02
CA LYS A 108 -15.47 3.81 -6.97
C LYS A 108 -16.80 3.17 -7.35
N SER A 109 -16.83 1.86 -7.63
CA SER A 109 -18.06 1.16 -8.02
C SER A 109 -19.12 1.09 -6.90
N LYS A 110 -18.71 1.23 -5.64
CA LYS A 110 -19.61 1.30 -4.47
C LYS A 110 -20.00 2.73 -4.06
N SER A 111 -19.37 3.74 -4.66
CA SER A 111 -19.68 5.16 -4.39
C SER A 111 -20.62 5.78 -5.44
N ALA A 112 -20.91 5.06 -6.53
CA ALA A 112 -21.96 5.37 -7.51
C ALA A 112 -23.26 4.64 -7.16
#